data_AF-A0A1B6J3W2-F1
#
_entry.id   AF-A0A1B6J3W2-F1
#
_cell.length_a   1.000
_cell.length_b   1.000
_cell.length_c   1.000
_cell.angle_alpha   90.00
_cell.angle_beta   90.00
_cell.angle_gamma   90.00
#
_symmetry.space_group_name_H-M   'P 1'
#
loop_
_entity.id
_entity.type
_entity.pdbx_description
1 polymer ?
#
loop_
_entity_poly.entity_id
_entity_poly.type
_entity_poly.pdbx_seq_one_letter_code
_entity_poly.pdbx_strand_id
1 'polypeptide(L)'
;SLTKSEYIVVYEGQEKPEFWNAIGGKESYANSKRLTVPENTVPARLFHCSNATGTFRANEVVNFTQVDLVPDDVMLLDTWDTIFLWIGSSANREEKKQSVTLAFNYLRTDPAGRDPGTPIVQIKQGFEPPNFTGFFGVWDSELWKDHKSFEEMRKELESQKPVLQVELKITNGVNDFEDSEKFPIQLLKEKDPEKLPLNVDATHKELHLSKEDFRTVFSMCYEDFSNLPKWRQDNLKKKVGLF
;
A
#
# COMPACT_ATOMS: atom_id res chain seq x y z
N SER A 1 -32.82 -14.06 -31.84
CA SER A 1 -32.90 -15.38 -31.20
C SER A 1 -31.51 -15.73 -30.72
N LEU A 2 -31.22 -15.58 -29.43
CA LEU A 2 -29.92 -16.00 -28.90
C LEU A 2 -29.88 -17.53 -28.93
N THR A 3 -29.04 -18.07 -29.80
CA THR A 3 -28.79 -19.51 -29.92
C THR A 3 -28.34 -20.04 -28.56
N LYS A 4 -29.09 -21.02 -28.05
CA LYS A 4 -28.79 -21.71 -26.80
C LYS A 4 -27.45 -22.43 -26.97
N SER A 5 -26.41 -22.00 -26.25
CA SER A 5 -25.10 -22.65 -26.28
C SER A 5 -25.25 -24.07 -25.73
N GLU A 6 -25.06 -25.08 -26.57
CA GLU A 6 -24.94 -26.47 -26.12
C GLU A 6 -23.56 -26.65 -25.47
N TYR A 7 -23.53 -27.18 -24.25
CA TYR A 7 -22.29 -27.52 -23.54
C TYR A 7 -22.15 -29.04 -23.48
N ILE A 8 -20.91 -29.51 -23.54
CA ILE A 8 -20.56 -30.93 -23.42
C ILE A 8 -19.80 -31.08 -22.11
N VAL A 9 -20.28 -31.98 -21.25
CA VAL A 9 -19.59 -32.32 -19.99
C VAL A 9 -18.41 -33.24 -20.34
N VAL A 10 -17.21 -32.84 -19.93
CA VAL A 10 -15.96 -33.59 -20.13
C VAL A 10 -15.29 -33.73 -18.77
N TYR A 11 -14.86 -34.95 -18.44
CA TYR A 11 -14.09 -35.21 -17.22
C TYR A 11 -12.61 -34.88 -17.44
N GLU A 12 -11.94 -34.42 -16.38
CA GLU A 12 -10.51 -34.14 -16.42
C GLU A 12 -9.73 -35.37 -16.91
N GLY A 13 -8.85 -35.19 -17.89
CA GLY A 13 -8.07 -36.25 -18.52
C GLY A 13 -8.76 -36.94 -19.71
N GLN A 14 -10.04 -36.65 -19.99
CA GLN A 14 -10.77 -37.15 -21.16
C GLN A 14 -11.01 -36.07 -22.23
N GLU A 15 -10.24 -34.99 -22.20
CA GLU A 15 -10.37 -33.90 -23.15
C GLU A 15 -9.88 -34.33 -24.54
N LYS A 16 -10.75 -34.16 -25.53
CA LYS A 16 -10.41 -34.48 -26.93
C LYS A 16 -9.38 -33.48 -27.48
N PRO A 17 -8.61 -33.85 -28.53
CA PRO A 17 -7.63 -32.94 -29.13
C PRO A 17 -8.22 -31.60 -29.59
N GLU A 18 -9.50 -31.57 -30.00
CA GLU A 18 -10.17 -30.35 -30.43
C GLU A 18 -10.30 -29.32 -29.30
N PHE A 19 -10.49 -29.78 -28.05
CA PHE A 19 -10.53 -28.89 -26.88
C PHE A 19 -9.20 -28.17 -26.71
N TRP A 20 -8.10 -28.93 -26.70
CA TRP A 20 -6.76 -28.38 -26.54
C TRP A 20 -6.41 -27.44 -27.68
N ASN A 21 -6.72 -27.82 -28.93
CA ASN A 21 -6.48 -26.95 -30.10
C ASN A 21 -7.26 -25.63 -30.00
N ALA A 22 -8.48 -25.65 -29.44
CA ALA A 22 -9.30 -24.45 -29.27
C ALA A 22 -8.73 -23.47 -28.23
N ILE A 23 -8.02 -23.97 -27.21
CA ILE A 23 -7.41 -23.14 -26.15
C ILE A 23 -5.92 -22.84 -26.38
N GLY A 24 -5.42 -23.10 -27.59
CA GLY A 24 -4.02 -22.79 -27.96
C GLY A 24 -3.02 -23.93 -27.71
N GLY A 25 -3.49 -25.11 -27.35
CA GLY A 25 -2.68 -26.30 -27.09
C GLY A 25 -2.84 -26.83 -25.67
N LYS A 26 -2.26 -28.02 -25.41
CA LYS A 26 -2.20 -28.58 -24.07
C LYS A 26 -0.95 -28.08 -23.35
N GLU A 27 -1.15 -27.23 -22.36
CA GLU A 27 -0.09 -26.75 -21.47
C GLU A 27 -0.17 -27.39 -20.07
N SER A 28 0.82 -27.10 -19.25
CA SER A 28 0.80 -27.49 -17.83
C SER A 28 -0.21 -26.62 -17.10
N TYR A 29 -1.16 -27.25 -16.41
CA TYR A 29 -2.22 -26.57 -15.66
C TYR A 29 -2.25 -27.04 -14.20
N ALA A 30 -2.99 -26.33 -13.35
CA ALA A 30 -3.09 -26.65 -11.93
C ALA A 30 -3.80 -28.00 -11.71
N ASN A 31 -3.07 -29.04 -11.31
CA ASN A 31 -3.59 -30.41 -11.15
C ASN A 31 -3.24 -31.06 -9.80
N SER A 32 -3.17 -30.26 -8.73
CA SER A 32 -2.81 -30.75 -7.40
C SER A 32 -3.83 -31.76 -6.87
N LYS A 33 -3.39 -32.73 -6.05
CA LYS A 33 -4.27 -33.76 -5.46
C LYS A 33 -5.51 -33.18 -4.77
N ARG A 34 -5.39 -31.99 -4.18
CA ARG A 34 -6.50 -31.27 -3.54
C ARG A 34 -7.59 -30.82 -4.52
N LEU A 35 -7.22 -30.38 -5.73
CA LEU A 35 -8.18 -29.99 -6.76
C LEU A 35 -9.00 -31.19 -7.27
N THR A 36 -8.49 -32.41 -7.08
CA THR A 36 -9.15 -33.65 -7.52
C THR A 36 -10.08 -34.27 -6.48
N VAL A 37 -10.10 -33.79 -5.23
CA VAL A 37 -10.91 -34.37 -4.13
C VAL A 37 -12.04 -33.42 -3.73
N PRO A 38 -13.33 -33.82 -3.87
CA PRO A 38 -14.48 -32.97 -3.52
C PRO A 38 -14.66 -32.69 -2.01
N GLU A 39 -14.01 -33.48 -1.14
CA GLU A 39 -14.23 -33.49 0.30
C GLU A 39 -12.93 -33.15 1.06
N ASN A 40 -12.69 -31.87 1.28
CA ASN A 40 -12.14 -31.30 2.52
C ASN A 40 -12.11 -29.77 2.45
N THR A 41 -13.11 -29.16 3.07
CA THR A 41 -13.61 -27.79 2.88
C THR A 41 -12.83 -26.74 3.66
N VAL A 42 -11.50 -26.77 3.66
CA VAL A 42 -10.73 -25.63 4.16
C VAL A 42 -10.43 -24.71 2.98
N PRO A 43 -11.06 -23.52 2.88
CA PRO A 43 -10.75 -22.59 1.80
C PRO A 43 -9.29 -22.13 1.91
N ALA A 44 -8.69 -21.82 0.77
CA ALA A 44 -7.37 -21.19 0.77
C ALA A 44 -7.47 -19.81 1.43
N ARG A 45 -6.44 -19.43 2.19
CA ARG A 45 -6.37 -18.14 2.89
C ARG A 45 -5.10 -17.40 2.50
N LEU A 46 -5.23 -16.14 2.14
CA LEU A 46 -4.10 -15.28 1.79
C LEU A 46 -3.83 -14.31 2.93
N PHE A 47 -2.56 -14.11 3.26
CA PHE A 47 -2.10 -13.14 4.25
C PHE A 47 -1.05 -12.22 3.63
N HIS A 48 -1.22 -10.92 3.82
CA HIS A 48 -0.23 -9.91 3.48
C HIS A 48 0.73 -9.71 4.64
N CYS A 49 2.02 -9.95 4.41
CA CYS A 49 3.08 -9.83 5.41
C CYS A 49 3.97 -8.62 5.10
N SER A 50 3.84 -7.57 5.90
CA SER A 50 4.57 -6.30 5.71
C SER A 50 5.08 -5.72 7.02
N ASN A 51 6.19 -4.99 6.96
CA ASN A 51 6.75 -4.20 8.06
C ASN A 51 6.60 -2.68 7.87
N ALA A 52 5.88 -2.22 6.83
CA ALA A 52 5.74 -0.80 6.48
C ALA A 52 5.20 0.08 7.62
N THR A 53 4.44 -0.49 8.56
CA THR A 53 3.92 0.21 9.75
C THR A 53 4.94 0.36 10.89
N GLY A 54 6.20 -0.03 10.67
CA GLY A 54 7.27 -0.08 11.68
C GLY A 54 7.27 -1.37 12.51
N THR A 55 6.25 -2.21 12.39
CA THR A 55 6.19 -3.55 12.99
C THR A 55 5.74 -4.56 11.94
N PHE A 56 6.38 -5.73 11.93
CA PHE A 56 6.00 -6.81 11.01
C PHE A 56 4.68 -7.43 11.42
N ARG A 57 3.72 -7.41 10.50
CA ARG A 57 2.36 -7.89 10.71
C ARG A 57 1.91 -8.72 9.52
N ALA A 58 1.06 -9.70 9.81
CA ALA A 58 0.39 -10.52 8.81
C ALA A 58 -1.11 -10.26 8.89
N ASN A 59 -1.70 -9.76 7.81
CA ASN A 59 -3.10 -9.40 7.73
C ASN A 59 -3.80 -10.29 6.70
N GLU A 60 -4.94 -10.87 7.07
CA GLU A 60 -5.72 -11.73 6.15
C GLU A 60 -6.38 -10.90 5.04
N VAL A 61 -6.26 -11.38 3.81
CA VAL A 61 -6.90 -10.82 2.62
C VAL A 61 -8.02 -11.77 2.20
N VAL A 62 -9.26 -11.29 2.28
CA VAL A 62 -10.47 -12.05 1.95
C VAL A 62 -10.83 -11.90 0.48
N ASN A 63 -11.39 -12.95 -0.14
CA ASN A 63 -11.79 -12.96 -1.55
C ASN A 63 -10.67 -12.50 -2.50
N PHE A 64 -9.45 -12.99 -2.24
CA PHE A 64 -8.26 -12.54 -2.93
C PHE A 64 -8.23 -12.93 -4.42
N THR A 65 -7.52 -12.11 -5.18
CA THR A 65 -7.26 -12.25 -6.62
C THR A 65 -5.79 -11.95 -6.90
N GLN A 66 -5.35 -12.09 -8.15
CA GLN A 66 -3.94 -11.87 -8.48
C GLN A 66 -3.44 -10.45 -8.15
N VAL A 67 -4.32 -9.43 -8.23
CA VAL A 67 -3.93 -8.04 -7.96
C VAL A 67 -3.61 -7.77 -6.49
N ASP A 68 -4.02 -8.66 -5.59
CA ASP A 68 -3.71 -8.57 -4.16
C ASP A 68 -2.28 -9.05 -3.84
N LEU A 69 -1.56 -9.60 -4.81
CA LEU A 69 -0.14 -9.93 -4.67
C LEU A 69 0.71 -8.67 -4.80
N VAL A 70 1.15 -8.12 -3.66
CA VAL A 70 1.87 -6.85 -3.60
C VAL A 70 3.37 -7.05 -3.89
N PRO A 71 3.94 -6.53 -5.00
CA PRO A 71 5.35 -6.73 -5.38
C PRO A 71 6.38 -6.22 -4.35
N ASP A 72 5.97 -5.24 -3.54
CA ASP A 72 6.81 -4.62 -2.52
C ASP A 72 6.80 -5.41 -1.19
N ASP A 73 6.03 -6.49 -1.07
CA ASP A 73 5.84 -7.26 0.17
C ASP A 73 5.89 -8.79 -0.05
N VAL A 74 5.70 -9.55 1.04
CA VAL A 74 5.60 -11.00 1.01
C VAL A 74 4.16 -11.42 1.29
N MET A 75 3.64 -12.37 0.51
CA MET A 75 2.30 -12.92 0.70
C MET A 75 2.41 -14.38 1.17
N LEU A 76 1.59 -14.77 2.13
CA LEU A 76 1.47 -16.15 2.61
C LEU A 76 0.13 -16.72 2.17
N LEU A 77 0.14 -17.74 1.34
CA LEU A 77 -1.05 -18.47 0.91
C LEU A 77 -1.11 -19.83 1.60
N ASP A 78 -2.06 -19.99 2.51
CA ASP A 78 -2.33 -21.25 3.19
C ASP A 78 -3.40 -22.03 2.42
N THR A 79 -2.99 -23.15 1.82
CA THR A 79 -3.87 -24.07 1.08
C THR A 79 -4.13 -25.35 1.87
N TRP A 80 -3.85 -25.34 3.18
CA TRP A 80 -3.89 -26.46 4.12
C TRP A 80 -2.85 -27.55 3.85
N ASP A 81 -2.78 -28.10 2.63
CA ASP A 81 -1.82 -29.14 2.27
C ASP A 81 -0.42 -28.59 1.97
N THR A 82 -0.33 -27.30 1.65
CA THR A 82 0.93 -26.61 1.39
C THR A 82 0.78 -25.15 1.76
N ILE A 83 1.81 -24.58 2.38
CA ILE A 83 1.88 -23.14 2.65
C ILE A 83 2.84 -22.54 1.63
N PHE A 84 2.36 -21.59 0.85
CA PHE A 84 3.18 -20.87 -0.12
C PHE A 84 3.58 -19.51 0.45
N LEU A 85 4.86 -19.17 0.31
CA LEU A 85 5.40 -17.84 0.55
C LEU A 85 5.73 -17.22 -0.79
N TRP A 86 4.84 -16.37 -1.29
CA TRP A 86 5.07 -15.59 -2.49
C TRP A 86 5.89 -14.34 -2.15
N ILE A 87 7.01 -14.18 -2.81
CA ILE A 87 8.00 -13.15 -2.55
C ILE A 87 7.95 -12.15 -3.69
N GLY A 88 7.47 -10.95 -3.38
CA GLY A 88 7.48 -9.82 -4.31
C GLY A 88 8.90 -9.44 -4.75
N SER A 89 9.01 -8.90 -5.97
CA SER A 89 10.28 -8.49 -6.58
C SER A 89 11.02 -7.45 -5.73
N SER A 90 10.28 -6.51 -5.14
CA SER A 90 10.77 -5.38 -4.35
C SER A 90 10.71 -5.61 -2.84
N ALA A 91 10.27 -6.79 -2.38
CA ALA A 91 10.12 -7.07 -0.96
C ALA A 91 11.41 -6.94 -0.14
N ASN A 92 11.31 -6.42 1.08
CA ASN A 92 12.49 -6.13 1.90
C ASN A 92 13.15 -7.41 2.42
N ARG A 93 14.47 -7.34 2.67
CA ARG A 93 15.24 -8.49 3.19
C ARG A 93 14.75 -8.94 4.58
N GLU A 94 14.32 -8.00 5.41
CA GLU A 94 13.78 -8.29 6.74
C GLU A 94 12.43 -8.99 6.66
N GLU A 95 11.52 -8.51 5.81
CA GLU A 95 10.21 -9.13 5.57
C GLU A 95 10.36 -10.54 5.03
N LYS A 96 11.28 -10.77 4.08
CA LYS A 96 11.60 -12.11 3.57
C LYS A 96 12.03 -13.06 4.69
N LYS A 97 12.90 -12.61 5.60
CA LYS A 97 13.38 -13.42 6.73
C LYS A 97 12.26 -13.69 7.74
N GLN A 98 11.51 -12.65 8.11
CA GLN A 98 10.46 -12.73 9.12
C GLN A 98 9.27 -13.55 8.62
N SER A 99 8.93 -13.47 7.34
CA SER A 99 7.85 -14.26 6.72
C SER A 99 8.11 -15.77 6.77
N VAL A 100 9.37 -16.19 6.62
CA VAL A 100 9.74 -17.60 6.80
C VAL A 100 9.50 -18.03 8.25
N THR A 101 9.98 -17.27 9.22
CA THR A 101 9.76 -17.54 10.64
C THR A 101 8.26 -17.54 10.98
N LEU A 102 7.51 -16.60 10.41
CA LEU A 102 6.05 -16.52 10.56
C LEU A 102 5.38 -17.79 10.03
N ALA A 103 5.73 -18.26 8.83
CA ALA A 103 5.12 -19.45 8.24
C ALA A 103 5.34 -20.70 9.11
N PHE A 104 6.55 -20.89 9.65
CA PHE A 104 6.82 -21.99 10.58
C PHE A 104 6.05 -21.84 11.90
N ASN A 105 5.97 -20.63 12.45
CA ASN A 105 5.19 -20.39 13.66
C ASN A 105 3.71 -20.64 13.42
N TYR A 106 3.18 -20.13 12.31
CA TYR A 106 1.79 -20.31 11.88
C TYR A 106 1.42 -21.79 11.80
N LEU A 107 2.25 -22.60 11.13
CA LEU A 107 2.09 -24.06 11.03
C LEU A 107 2.08 -24.72 12.42
N ARG A 108 2.99 -24.32 13.32
CA ARG A 108 3.10 -24.89 14.67
C ARG A 108 1.94 -24.51 15.58
N THR A 109 1.36 -23.32 15.39
CA THR A 109 0.29 -22.79 16.25
C THR A 109 -1.11 -23.09 15.76
N ASP A 110 -1.28 -23.81 14.64
CA ASP A 110 -2.61 -24.07 14.09
C ASP A 110 -3.44 -24.98 15.02
N PRO A 111 -4.57 -24.49 15.57
CA PRO A 111 -5.46 -25.30 16.41
C PRO A 111 -6.16 -26.43 15.65
N ALA A 112 -6.19 -26.39 14.32
CA ALA A 112 -6.92 -27.37 13.50
C ALA A 112 -6.22 -28.74 13.38
N GLY A 113 -5.03 -28.92 13.98
CA GLY A 113 -4.36 -30.20 14.07
C GLY A 113 -3.79 -30.72 12.75
N ARG A 114 -3.34 -29.81 11.86
CA ARG A 114 -2.68 -30.17 10.60
C ARG A 114 -1.33 -30.86 10.83
N ASP A 115 -0.85 -31.57 9.82
CA ASP A 115 0.46 -32.23 9.85
C ASP A 115 1.59 -31.20 10.02
N PRO A 116 2.44 -31.30 11.07
CA PRO A 116 3.63 -30.46 11.20
C PRO A 116 4.63 -30.60 10.04
N GLY A 117 4.53 -31.69 9.27
CA GLY A 117 5.31 -31.94 8.05
C GLY A 117 4.81 -31.22 6.79
N THR A 118 3.73 -30.42 6.88
CA THR A 118 3.21 -29.66 5.73
C THR A 118 4.32 -28.82 5.08
N PRO A 119 4.55 -28.96 3.76
CA PRO A 119 5.61 -28.24 3.07
C PRO A 119 5.34 -26.74 3.05
N ILE A 120 6.40 -25.96 3.31
CA ILE A 120 6.43 -24.51 3.11
C ILE A 120 7.28 -24.24 1.86
N VAL A 121 6.66 -23.68 0.82
CA VAL A 121 7.27 -23.47 -0.49
C VAL A 121 7.44 -21.98 -0.76
N GLN A 122 8.65 -21.55 -1.09
CA GLN A 122 8.91 -20.17 -1.51
C GLN A 122 8.73 -20.02 -3.02
N ILE A 123 8.00 -18.99 -3.43
CA ILE A 123 7.72 -18.64 -4.81
C ILE A 123 8.22 -17.22 -5.05
N LYS A 124 8.88 -16.98 -6.17
CA LYS A 124 9.26 -15.62 -6.59
C LYS A 124 8.23 -15.08 -7.57
N GLN A 125 7.97 -13.79 -7.49
CA GLN A 125 7.16 -13.09 -8.49
C GLN A 125 7.64 -13.38 -9.91
N GLY A 126 6.69 -13.67 -10.81
CA GLY A 126 6.93 -14.01 -12.21
C GLY A 126 7.37 -15.46 -12.47
N PHE A 127 7.56 -16.26 -11.41
CA PHE A 127 7.90 -17.69 -11.50
C PHE A 127 6.89 -18.54 -10.73
N GLU A 128 5.62 -18.13 -10.74
CA GLU A 128 4.55 -18.80 -10.04
C GLU A 128 4.18 -20.14 -10.71
N PRO A 129 4.24 -21.27 -9.98
CA PRO A 129 3.88 -22.55 -10.55
C PRO A 129 2.35 -22.70 -10.70
N PRO A 130 1.86 -23.57 -11.62
CA PRO A 130 0.42 -23.75 -11.84
C PRO A 130 -0.37 -24.14 -10.59
N ASN A 131 0.24 -24.92 -9.68
CA ASN A 131 -0.39 -25.31 -8.42
C ASN A 131 -0.51 -24.15 -7.40
N PHE A 132 0.04 -22.97 -7.68
CA PHE A 132 -0.19 -21.74 -6.93
C PHE A 132 -1.21 -20.85 -7.63
N THR A 133 -1.01 -20.60 -8.93
CA THR A 133 -1.87 -19.69 -9.71
C THR A 133 -3.32 -20.14 -9.79
N GLY A 134 -3.56 -21.46 -9.76
CA GLY A 134 -4.90 -22.04 -9.75
C GLY A 134 -5.79 -21.63 -8.56
N PHE A 135 -5.22 -21.07 -7.48
CA PHE A 135 -6.01 -20.58 -6.35
C PHE A 135 -6.59 -19.17 -6.53
N PHE A 136 -6.15 -18.43 -7.55
CA PHE A 136 -6.55 -17.03 -7.79
C PHE A 136 -7.68 -16.90 -8.84
N GLY A 137 -8.24 -18.02 -9.29
CA GLY A 137 -9.28 -18.05 -10.32
C GLY A 137 -8.74 -17.74 -11.71
N VAL A 138 -8.74 -16.47 -12.08
CA VAL A 138 -8.20 -16.00 -13.37
C VAL A 138 -6.79 -15.46 -13.13
N TRP A 139 -5.81 -16.02 -13.84
CA TRP A 139 -4.42 -15.61 -13.76
C TRP A 139 -3.96 -15.03 -15.08
N ASP A 140 -3.42 -13.82 -15.03
CA ASP A 140 -2.77 -13.11 -16.13
C ASP A 140 -1.25 -13.22 -15.96
N SER A 141 -0.60 -14.00 -16.83
CA SER A 141 0.85 -14.17 -16.83
C SER A 141 1.61 -12.91 -17.26
N GLU A 142 0.92 -11.93 -17.85
CA GLU A 142 1.50 -10.67 -18.32
C GLU A 142 1.31 -9.51 -17.35
N LEU A 143 0.55 -9.68 -16.26
CA LEU A 143 0.27 -8.63 -15.28
C LEU A 143 1.55 -7.93 -14.78
N TRP A 144 2.63 -8.69 -14.61
CA TRP A 144 3.89 -8.18 -14.10
C TRP A 144 4.81 -7.55 -15.15
N LYS A 145 4.49 -7.64 -16.44
CA LYS A 145 5.31 -7.07 -17.52
C LYS A 145 5.25 -5.54 -17.54
N ASP A 146 4.12 -4.98 -17.12
CA ASP A 146 3.86 -3.52 -17.14
C ASP A 146 3.89 -2.88 -15.74
N HIS A 147 4.04 -3.66 -14.67
CA HIS A 147 4.00 -3.13 -13.31
C HIS A 147 5.35 -2.53 -12.89
N LYS A 148 5.42 -1.20 -12.85
CA LYS A 148 6.50 -0.46 -12.18
C LYS A 148 6.29 -0.54 -10.67
N SER A 149 7.34 -0.77 -9.89
CA SER A 149 7.27 -0.70 -8.43
C SER A 149 6.88 0.69 -7.95
N PHE A 150 6.40 0.82 -6.71
CA PHE A 150 6.07 2.13 -6.14
C PHE A 150 7.28 3.07 -6.15
N GLU A 151 8.47 2.55 -5.84
CA GLU A 151 9.72 3.32 -5.92
C GLU A 151 10.06 3.75 -7.35
N GLU A 152 9.87 2.90 -8.35
CA GLU A 152 10.13 3.23 -9.76
C GLU A 152 9.14 4.27 -10.27
N MET A 153 7.85 4.13 -9.95
CA MET A 153 6.84 5.15 -10.27
C MET A 153 7.17 6.48 -9.61
N ARG A 154 7.57 6.46 -8.33
CA ARG A 154 8.02 7.66 -7.61
C ARG A 154 9.22 8.30 -8.29
N LYS A 155 10.25 7.52 -8.62
CA LYS A 155 11.48 7.99 -9.26
C LYS A 155 11.23 8.52 -10.67
N GLU A 156 10.33 7.89 -11.42
CA GLU A 156 9.93 8.35 -12.75
C GLU A 156 9.17 9.68 -12.66
N LEU A 157 8.23 9.81 -11.72
CA LEU A 157 7.51 11.05 -11.44
C LEU A 157 8.47 12.17 -10.97
N GLU A 158 9.49 11.82 -10.19
CA GLU A 158 10.56 12.74 -9.79
C GLU A 158 11.44 13.15 -10.99
N SER A 159 11.68 12.25 -11.94
CA SER A 159 12.50 12.49 -13.14
C SER A 159 11.78 13.23 -14.27
N GLN A 160 10.44 13.10 -14.35
CA GLN A 160 9.61 13.71 -15.39
C GLN A 160 9.18 15.15 -15.08
N LYS A 161 9.72 15.78 -14.05
CA LYS A 161 9.42 17.20 -13.77
C LYS A 161 9.99 18.12 -14.86
N PRO A 162 9.19 18.80 -15.70
CA PRO A 162 9.54 20.16 -16.07
C PRO A 162 9.57 21.00 -14.79
N VAL A 163 10.45 22.00 -14.74
CA VAL A 163 10.60 22.92 -13.61
C VAL A 163 9.30 23.72 -13.39
N LEU A 164 8.37 23.15 -12.64
CA LEU A 164 7.30 23.84 -11.93
C LEU A 164 7.21 23.15 -10.56
N GLN A 165 7.90 23.75 -9.59
CA GLN A 165 7.75 23.42 -8.18
C GLN A 165 6.32 23.79 -7.75
N VAL A 166 5.39 22.84 -7.85
CA VAL A 166 4.24 22.82 -6.94
C VAL A 166 4.55 21.70 -5.97
N GLU A 167 5.18 22.08 -4.86
CA GLU A 167 5.36 21.24 -3.70
C GLU A 167 3.97 21.05 -3.08
N LEU A 168 3.26 19.96 -3.43
CA LEU A 168 2.05 19.58 -2.72
C LEU A 168 2.45 19.09 -1.32
N LYS A 169 2.67 20.04 -0.42
CA LYS A 169 2.68 19.80 1.01
C LYS A 169 1.25 19.55 1.42
N ILE A 170 0.88 18.27 1.55
CA ILE A 170 -0.31 17.89 2.30
C ILE A 170 -0.02 18.24 3.76
N THR A 171 -0.35 19.46 4.17
CA THR A 171 -0.43 19.83 5.58
C THR A 171 -1.89 19.86 5.98
N ASN A 172 -2.23 18.98 6.91
CA ASN A 172 -3.49 18.95 7.65
C ASN A 172 -4.03 20.36 7.95
N GLY A 173 -4.91 20.89 7.12
CA GLY A 173 -5.78 22.04 7.44
C GLY A 173 -5.09 23.32 7.95
N VAL A 174 -3.80 23.55 7.70
CA VAL A 174 -3.15 24.82 7.99
C VAL A 174 -3.04 25.57 6.67
N ASN A 175 -3.75 26.69 6.56
CA ASN A 175 -3.64 27.59 5.42
C ASN A 175 -2.17 27.96 5.22
N ASP A 176 -1.68 27.88 3.98
CA ASP A 176 -0.32 28.30 3.66
C ASP A 176 -0.15 29.78 4.02
N PHE A 177 1.06 30.18 4.41
CA PHE A 177 1.36 31.59 4.71
C PHE A 177 1.07 32.46 3.48
N GLU A 178 1.24 31.95 2.26
CA GLU A 178 0.91 32.68 1.04
C GLU A 178 -0.60 32.79 0.77
N ASP A 179 -1.38 31.80 1.21
CA ASP A 179 -2.83 31.71 0.93
C ASP A 179 -3.69 32.39 2.00
N SER A 180 -3.09 32.80 3.12
CA SER A 180 -3.78 33.45 4.23
C SER A 180 -4.02 34.94 3.96
N GLU A 181 -5.23 35.44 4.25
CA GLU A 181 -5.54 36.87 4.12
C GLU A 181 -4.67 37.71 5.06
N LYS A 182 -4.18 38.85 4.56
CA LYS A 182 -3.17 39.68 5.21
C LYS A 182 -3.79 40.86 5.94
N PHE A 183 -3.43 41.03 7.21
CA PHE A 183 -3.92 42.11 8.07
C PHE A 183 -2.75 42.92 8.66
N PRO A 184 -2.95 44.23 8.90
CA PRO A 184 -1.96 45.04 9.61
C PRO A 184 -1.65 44.46 10.99
N ILE A 185 -0.37 44.48 11.39
CA ILE A 185 0.08 43.94 12.70
C ILE A 185 -0.70 44.48 13.90
N GLN A 186 -1.17 45.72 13.84
CA GLN A 186 -1.91 46.34 14.93
C GLN A 186 -3.23 45.63 15.23
N LEU A 187 -3.87 45.08 14.19
CA LEU A 187 -5.10 44.30 14.32
C LEU A 187 -4.81 42.90 14.88
N LEU A 188 -3.71 42.28 14.44
CA LEU A 188 -3.31 40.94 14.87
C LEU A 188 -2.79 40.89 16.32
N LYS A 189 -2.32 42.01 16.86
CA LYS A 189 -1.95 42.14 18.28
C LYS A 189 -3.13 42.21 19.24
N GLU A 190 -4.36 42.26 18.74
CA GLU A 190 -5.56 42.21 19.58
C GLU A 190 -5.57 40.88 20.36
N LYS A 191 -5.74 41.01 21.68
CA LYS A 191 -5.69 39.88 22.61
C LYS A 191 -7.04 39.18 22.70
N ASP A 192 -8.12 39.91 22.41
CA ASP A 192 -9.48 39.41 22.43
C ASP A 192 -9.79 38.65 21.11
N PRO A 193 -9.98 37.32 21.15
CA PRO A 193 -10.25 36.53 19.95
C PRO A 193 -11.56 36.94 19.24
N GLU A 194 -12.53 37.49 19.96
CA GLU A 194 -13.82 37.92 19.38
C GLU A 194 -13.71 39.21 18.57
N LYS A 195 -12.60 39.96 18.73
CA LYS A 195 -12.32 41.19 17.98
C LYS A 195 -11.39 40.98 16.79
N LEU A 196 -10.89 39.77 16.59
CA LEU A 196 -10.12 39.40 15.41
C LEU A 196 -11.06 39.18 14.21
N PRO A 197 -10.59 39.39 12.97
CA PRO A 197 -11.36 39.02 11.77
C PRO A 197 -11.76 37.55 11.77
N LEU A 198 -12.94 37.24 11.21
CA LEU A 198 -13.58 35.92 11.23
C LEU A 198 -12.70 34.77 10.70
N ASN A 199 -11.72 35.08 9.85
CA ASN A 199 -10.82 34.13 9.21
C ASN A 199 -9.40 34.10 9.82
N VAL A 200 -9.16 34.84 10.90
CA VAL A 200 -7.87 34.85 11.59
C VAL A 200 -7.86 33.83 12.72
N ASP A 201 -6.97 32.85 12.61
CA ASP A 201 -6.73 31.90 13.69
C ASP A 201 -5.90 32.57 14.80
N ALA A 202 -6.48 32.66 16.00
CA ALA A 202 -5.83 33.26 17.16
C ALA A 202 -4.54 32.55 17.61
N THR A 203 -4.35 31.28 17.23
CA THR A 203 -3.13 30.50 17.54
C THR A 203 -2.06 30.60 16.45
N HIS A 204 -2.45 31.10 15.28
CA HIS A 204 -1.63 31.18 14.07
C HIS A 204 -1.68 32.57 13.42
N LYS A 205 -1.75 33.64 14.24
CA LYS A 205 -1.82 35.04 13.77
C LYS A 205 -0.65 35.44 12.87
N GLU A 206 0.50 34.77 13.00
CA GLU A 206 1.67 34.99 12.16
C GLU A 206 1.44 34.65 10.68
N LEU A 207 0.48 33.76 10.37
CA LEU A 207 0.11 33.42 8.99
C LEU A 207 -0.53 34.59 8.24
N HIS A 208 -1.11 35.52 8.99
CA HIS A 208 -1.85 36.66 8.48
C HIS A 208 -1.01 37.94 8.34
N LEU A 209 0.30 37.87 8.59
CA LEU A 209 1.21 38.98 8.34
C LEU A 209 1.66 39.02 6.87
N SER A 210 1.81 40.22 6.32
CA SER A 210 2.49 40.39 5.03
C SER A 210 3.96 39.93 5.13
N LYS A 211 4.59 39.61 3.99
CA LYS A 211 6.04 39.24 3.97
C LYS A 211 6.92 40.33 4.58
N GLU A 212 6.57 41.59 4.32
CA GLU A 212 7.31 42.76 4.78
C GLU A 212 7.16 42.95 6.29
N ASP A 213 5.93 42.84 6.80
CA ASP A 213 5.65 42.93 8.24
C ASP A 213 6.28 41.76 8.99
N PHE A 214 6.20 40.55 8.44
CA PHE A 214 6.80 39.36 9.05
C PHE A 214 8.31 39.53 9.23
N ARG A 215 9.00 39.99 8.17
CA ARG A 215 10.44 40.29 8.24
C ARG A 215 10.75 41.41 9.22
N THR A 216 9.91 42.44 9.27
CA THR A 216 10.08 43.56 10.20
C THR A 216 9.93 43.11 11.65
N VAL A 217 9.01 42.19 11.93
CA VAL A 217 8.60 41.77 13.27
C VAL A 217 9.48 40.66 13.82
N PHE A 218 9.77 39.66 13.00
CA PHE A 218 10.56 38.48 13.39
C PHE A 218 12.03 38.55 12.96
N SER A 219 12.41 39.55 12.16
CA SER A 219 13.77 39.70 11.60
C SER A 219 14.25 38.48 10.81
N MET A 220 13.31 37.69 10.27
CA MET A 220 13.53 36.52 9.44
C MET A 220 12.34 36.32 8.50
N CYS A 221 12.46 35.47 7.49
CA CYS A 221 11.31 35.10 6.66
C CYS A 221 10.44 34.03 7.35
N TYR A 222 9.23 33.84 6.84
CA TYR A 222 8.30 32.86 7.40
C TYR A 222 8.85 31.43 7.29
N GLU A 223 9.55 31.12 6.20
CA GLU A 223 10.15 29.80 5.97
C GLU A 223 11.17 29.49 7.06
N ASP A 224 12.07 30.42 7.36
CA ASP A 224 13.04 30.27 8.45
C ASP A 224 12.36 30.12 9.81
N PHE A 225 11.29 30.89 10.06
CA PHE A 225 10.51 30.80 11.29
C PHE A 225 9.81 29.44 11.45
N SER A 226 9.19 28.94 10.37
CA SER A 226 8.46 27.67 10.34
C SER A 226 9.36 26.47 10.62
N ASN A 227 10.64 26.57 10.25
CA ASN A 227 11.67 25.56 10.50
C ASN A 227 12.22 25.58 11.93
N LEU A 228 11.87 26.58 12.75
CA LEU A 228 12.30 26.62 14.16
C LEU A 228 11.50 25.62 15.00
N PRO A 229 12.09 25.04 16.06
CA PRO A 229 11.34 24.25 17.03
C PRO A 229 10.17 25.04 17.64
N LYS A 230 9.04 24.38 17.91
CA LYS A 230 7.79 25.02 18.38
C LYS A 230 7.99 25.95 19.59
N TRP A 231 8.78 25.53 20.57
CA TRP A 231 9.09 26.34 21.76
C TRP A 231 9.76 27.69 21.41
N ARG A 232 10.53 27.73 20.32
CA ARG A 232 11.22 28.94 19.86
C ARG A 232 10.27 29.83 19.06
N GLN A 233 9.40 29.24 18.24
CA GLN A 233 8.31 29.96 17.58
C GLN A 233 7.41 30.64 18.61
N ASP A 234 6.96 29.92 19.63
CA ASP A 234 6.07 30.46 20.66
C ASP A 234 6.73 31.59 21.48
N ASN A 235 8.03 31.47 21.78
CA ASN A 235 8.78 32.53 22.45
C ASN A 235 8.84 33.81 21.59
N LEU A 236 9.12 33.65 20.30
CA LEU A 236 9.13 34.78 19.36
C LEU A 236 7.75 35.41 19.22
N LYS A 237 6.68 34.61 19.08
CA LYS A 237 5.28 35.11 19.05
C LYS A 237 4.94 35.90 20.32
N LYS A 238 5.29 35.39 21.50
CA LYS A 238 5.09 36.08 22.78
C LYS A 238 5.84 37.41 22.84
N LYS A 239 7.08 37.45 22.34
CA LYS A 239 7.90 38.66 22.30
C LYS A 239 7.27 39.76 21.45
N VAL A 240 6.58 39.41 20.37
CA VAL A 240 5.96 40.36 19.45
C VAL A 240 4.46 40.58 19.70
N GLY A 241 3.87 39.90 20.69
CA GLY A 241 2.46 40.04 21.06
C GLY A 241 1.49 39.32 20.12
N LEU A 242 1.94 38.26 19.45
CA LEU A 242 1.14 37.42 18.54
C LEU A 242 0.91 35.99 19.10
N PHE A 243 1.03 35.84 20.42
CA PHE A 243 0.72 34.61 21.16
C PHE A 243 -0.63 34.73 21.86
#